data_AF-A0A1V2ZGI1-F1
#
_entry.id   AF-A0A1V2ZGI1-F1
#
_cell.length_a   1.000
_cell.length_b   1.000
_cell.length_c   1.000
_cell.angle_alpha   90.00
_cell.angle_beta   90.00
_cell.angle_gamma   90.00
#
_symmetry.space_group_name_H-M   'P 1'
#
loop_
_entity.id
_entity.type
_entity.pdbx_description
1 polymer ?
#
loop_
_entity_poly.entity_id
_entity_poly.type
_entity_poly.pdbx_seq_one_letter_code
_entity_poly.pdbx_strand_id
1 'polypeptide(L)'
;MSQVPMSPPPPAPAAPPQRRPLGAGAWTALAVSAVVGLVYTGVLGTLLAVGIGTAFEAAESASTSAPAPDGAEDPFGEDPFGGDPFGEDPGDAADPLRDYPGYEDGDAADVLARPSAEEAVALSEGAVAAVEAAVIGEWESADDEYYERAENVYGGPSLLYDYLSATGYAAADLSTDADKQAVVDRFTAALAPLGFDTVEIADSPSEWSRAGYELDGALGDAEARASLWVVTASSTQRDAPAVELGLVDLDADPSGAVERMLDDVGLVPPAQGAFLAGYANSLLEAGDRDEFTARMEEFGGIATA
;
A
#
# COMPACT_ATOMS: atom_id res chain seq x y z
N MET A 1 13.31 -41.06 -57.85
CA MET A 1 12.11 -40.95 -57.00
C MET A 1 12.45 -40.01 -55.85
N SER A 2 11.55 -39.05 -55.61
CA SER A 2 11.76 -37.82 -54.84
C SER A 2 12.18 -38.03 -53.39
N GLN A 3 13.14 -37.24 -52.92
CA GLN A 3 13.37 -37.03 -51.49
C GLN A 3 12.34 -36.00 -50.99
N VAL A 4 11.57 -36.38 -49.99
CA VAL A 4 10.64 -35.50 -49.27
C VAL A 4 11.47 -34.57 -48.39
N PRO A 5 11.28 -33.24 -48.43
CA PRO A 5 11.94 -32.35 -47.48
C PRO A 5 11.32 -32.54 -46.10
N MET A 6 12.13 -32.91 -45.11
CA MET A 6 11.72 -32.88 -43.71
C MET A 6 11.72 -31.42 -43.23
N SER A 7 10.57 -30.94 -42.78
CA SER A 7 10.44 -29.66 -42.09
C SER A 7 11.27 -29.66 -40.79
N PRO A 8 11.88 -28.53 -40.41
CA PRO A 8 12.56 -28.40 -39.13
C PRO A 8 11.53 -28.51 -37.97
N PRO A 9 11.96 -29.01 -36.80
CA PRO A 9 11.10 -29.08 -35.63
C PRO A 9 10.69 -27.67 -35.16
N PRO A 10 9.49 -27.52 -34.55
CA PRO A 10 9.06 -26.24 -34.00
C PRO A 10 10.02 -25.80 -32.87
N PRO A 11 10.22 -24.47 -32.69
CA PRO A 11 11.00 -23.96 -31.57
C PRO A 11 10.35 -24.38 -30.25
N ALA A 12 11.19 -24.70 -29.26
CA ALA A 12 10.74 -25.00 -27.91
C ALA A 12 9.97 -23.80 -27.33
N PRO A 13 8.91 -24.02 -26.53
CA PRO A 13 8.23 -22.94 -25.84
C PRO A 13 9.23 -22.16 -24.99
N ALA A 14 9.16 -20.84 -25.07
CA ALA A 14 9.97 -19.95 -24.25
C ALA A 14 9.79 -20.34 -22.78
N ALA A 15 10.89 -20.41 -22.04
CA ALA A 15 10.82 -20.54 -20.60
C ALA A 15 9.99 -19.37 -20.05
N PRO A 16 9.13 -19.60 -19.04
CA PRO A 16 8.42 -18.50 -18.39
C PRO A 16 9.45 -17.48 -17.89
N PRO A 17 9.12 -16.17 -17.93
CA PRO A 17 10.01 -15.14 -17.41
C PRO A 17 10.40 -15.51 -15.98
N GLN A 18 11.71 -15.57 -15.74
CA GLN A 18 12.23 -15.73 -14.39
C GLN A 18 11.95 -14.42 -13.67
N ARG A 19 10.90 -14.40 -12.83
CA ARG A 19 10.58 -13.29 -11.93
C ARG A 19 11.82 -12.99 -11.09
N ARG A 20 12.27 -11.74 -11.07
CA ARG A 20 13.34 -11.34 -10.16
C ARG A 20 12.73 -11.33 -8.75
N PRO A 21 13.45 -11.82 -7.73
CA PRO A 21 12.95 -11.69 -6.36
C PRO A 21 12.80 -10.20 -6.03
N LEU A 22 11.67 -9.85 -5.41
CA LEU A 22 11.46 -8.52 -4.84
C LEU A 22 12.63 -8.20 -3.91
N GLY A 23 13.18 -6.99 -4.05
CA GLY A 23 14.15 -6.46 -3.07
C GLY A 23 13.47 -6.36 -1.70
N ALA A 24 14.27 -6.46 -0.63
CA ALA A 24 13.76 -6.49 0.74
C ALA A 24 12.82 -5.31 1.11
N GLY A 25 12.93 -4.16 0.42
CA GLY A 25 12.11 -2.99 0.71
C GLY A 25 10.73 -2.93 0.03
N ALA A 26 10.41 -3.80 -0.95
CA ALA A 26 9.05 -3.90 -1.49
C ALA A 26 8.02 -4.30 -0.41
N TRP A 27 8.47 -5.03 0.61
CA TRP A 27 7.66 -5.38 1.79
C TRP A 27 7.41 -4.19 2.71
N THR A 28 8.36 -3.26 2.81
CA THR A 28 8.20 -2.05 3.61
C THR A 28 7.28 -1.04 2.91
N ALA A 29 7.33 -0.90 1.59
CA ALA A 29 6.41 -0.03 0.83
C ALA A 29 4.92 -0.40 1.03
N LEU A 30 4.61 -1.69 1.18
CA LEU A 30 3.27 -2.18 1.58
C LEU A 30 2.94 -1.82 3.04
N ALA A 31 3.91 -1.93 3.96
CA ALA A 31 3.72 -1.57 5.36
C ALA A 31 3.50 -0.04 5.56
N VAL A 32 4.22 0.77 4.80
CA VAL A 32 4.09 2.24 4.70
C VAL A 32 2.70 2.62 4.18
N SER A 33 2.23 1.97 3.11
CA SER A 33 0.87 2.18 2.57
C SER A 33 -0.25 1.74 3.53
N ALA A 34 -0.04 0.69 4.33
CA ALA A 34 -0.98 0.29 5.37
C ALA A 34 -1.11 1.35 6.49
N VAL A 35 -0.02 2.05 6.82
CA VAL A 35 -0.02 3.14 7.80
C VAL A 35 -0.74 4.39 7.26
N VAL A 36 -0.56 4.74 5.98
CA VAL A 36 -1.30 5.85 5.34
C VAL A 36 -2.81 5.54 5.29
N GLY A 37 -3.17 4.29 4.98
CA GLY A 37 -4.55 3.79 5.06
C GLY A 37 -5.14 3.87 6.47
N LEU A 38 -4.35 3.52 7.50
CA LEU A 38 -4.72 3.60 8.92
C LEU A 38 -4.90 5.04 9.44
N VAL A 39 -4.07 5.98 8.98
CA VAL A 39 -4.14 7.39 9.41
C VAL A 39 -5.38 8.10 8.85
N TYR A 40 -5.85 7.71 7.66
CA TYR A 40 -7.07 8.28 7.07
C TYR A 40 -8.37 7.67 7.65
N THR A 41 -8.37 6.38 8.02
CA THR A 41 -9.51 5.72 8.68
C THR A 41 -9.63 6.07 10.17
N GLY A 42 -8.52 6.34 10.87
CA GLY A 42 -8.53 6.71 12.29
C GLY A 42 -9.28 8.02 12.61
N VAL A 43 -9.28 8.99 11.68
CA VAL A 43 -10.01 10.25 11.86
C VAL A 43 -11.53 10.06 11.71
N LEU A 44 -11.98 9.09 10.91
CA LEU A 44 -13.40 8.74 10.78
C LEU A 44 -13.89 7.79 11.90
N GLY A 45 -13.02 6.90 12.38
CA GLY A 45 -13.32 5.92 13.45
C GLY A 45 -13.69 6.55 14.80
N THR A 46 -13.18 7.75 15.10
CA THR A 46 -13.54 8.45 16.35
C THR A 46 -15.01 8.90 16.38
N LEU A 47 -15.65 9.07 15.21
CA LEU A 47 -17.08 9.39 15.11
C LEU A 47 -17.97 8.14 15.13
N LEU A 48 -17.47 6.98 14.70
CA LEU A 48 -18.22 5.71 14.70
C LEU A 48 -18.24 5.02 16.08
N ALA A 49 -17.14 5.14 16.84
CA ALA A 49 -17.04 4.57 18.19
C ALA A 49 -18.07 5.14 19.18
N VAL A 50 -18.53 6.38 18.98
CA VAL A 50 -19.60 7.00 19.78
C VAL A 50 -20.99 6.42 19.41
N GLY A 51 -21.16 5.88 18.20
CA GLY A 51 -22.41 5.26 17.75
C GLY A 51 -22.57 3.82 18.25
N ILE A 52 -21.52 3.00 18.20
CA ILE A 52 -21.56 1.57 18.58
C ILE A 52 -21.70 1.39 20.10
N GLY A 53 -21.12 2.29 20.91
CA GLY A 53 -21.26 2.24 22.38
C GLY A 53 -22.70 2.29 22.89
N THR A 54 -23.61 2.93 22.14
CA THR A 54 -25.03 3.02 22.52
C THR A 54 -25.87 1.82 22.10
N ALA A 55 -25.38 0.99 21.16
CA ALA A 55 -26.07 -0.22 20.70
C ALA A 55 -25.84 -1.42 21.63
N PHE A 56 -24.65 -1.52 22.25
CA PHE A 56 -24.34 -2.59 23.21
C PHE A 56 -24.98 -2.36 24.59
N GLU A 57 -25.18 -1.12 25.04
CA GLU A 57 -25.89 -0.83 26.31
C GLU A 57 -27.39 -1.21 26.26
N ALA A 58 -28.00 -1.27 25.07
CA ALA A 58 -29.39 -1.70 24.91
C ALA A 58 -29.56 -3.24 24.97
N ALA A 59 -28.48 -4.01 24.73
CA ALA A 59 -28.50 -5.47 24.74
C ALA A 59 -28.24 -6.07 26.14
N GLU A 60 -27.64 -5.32 27.07
CA GLU A 60 -27.26 -5.81 28.41
C GLU A 60 -28.42 -5.82 29.43
N SER A 61 -29.63 -5.40 29.02
CA SER A 61 -30.82 -5.38 29.89
C SER A 61 -31.56 -6.73 30.00
N ALA A 62 -30.91 -7.85 29.70
CA ALA A 62 -31.50 -9.19 29.78
C ALA A 62 -30.60 -10.19 30.56
N SER A 63 -30.70 -10.10 31.89
CA SER A 63 -30.45 -11.11 32.94
C SER A 63 -29.89 -12.50 32.56
N THR A 64 -28.85 -12.98 33.25
CA THR A 64 -28.99 -13.96 34.35
C THR A 64 -27.64 -14.28 35.05
N SER A 65 -27.73 -14.44 36.36
CA SER A 65 -26.65 -14.69 37.33
C SER A 65 -26.14 -16.14 37.33
N ALA A 66 -24.82 -16.36 37.51
CA ALA A 66 -24.24 -17.46 38.30
C ALA A 66 -22.71 -17.30 38.51
N PRO A 67 -22.11 -17.84 39.59
CA PRO A 67 -20.85 -17.37 40.17
C PRO A 67 -19.59 -18.18 39.80
N ALA A 68 -18.43 -17.54 39.93
CA ALA A 68 -17.08 -18.12 39.79
C ALA A 68 -16.72 -19.10 40.92
N PRO A 69 -15.68 -19.94 40.71
CA PRO A 69 -14.84 -20.40 41.79
C PRO A 69 -13.34 -20.10 41.57
N ASP A 70 -12.71 -19.74 42.69
CA ASP A 70 -11.31 -19.37 42.90
C ASP A 70 -10.27 -20.48 42.63
N GLY A 71 -9.04 -20.05 42.33
CA GLY A 71 -7.86 -20.50 43.09
C GLY A 71 -6.71 -21.15 42.31
N ALA A 72 -5.59 -20.41 42.17
CA ALA A 72 -4.25 -20.76 42.68
C ALA A 72 -3.13 -20.08 41.86
N GLU A 73 -2.29 -19.32 42.55
CA GLU A 73 -1.08 -18.63 42.08
C GLU A 73 0.08 -19.62 41.89
N ASP A 74 1.01 -19.33 40.97
CA ASP A 74 2.45 -19.40 41.28
C ASP A 74 3.21 -18.28 40.52
N PRO A 75 4.13 -17.53 41.17
CA PRO A 75 4.82 -16.37 40.62
C PRO A 75 6.26 -16.73 40.19
N PHE A 76 6.67 -16.20 39.03
CA PHE A 76 8.00 -16.32 38.39
C PHE A 76 8.30 -17.64 37.66
N GLY A 77 8.20 -17.58 36.33
CA GLY A 77 8.99 -18.43 35.43
C GLY A 77 8.31 -18.74 34.10
N GLU A 78 8.38 -17.82 33.14
CA GLU A 78 8.75 -18.10 31.74
C GLU A 78 8.91 -16.75 31.00
N ASP A 79 9.89 -16.73 30.10
CA ASP A 79 10.58 -15.58 29.53
C ASP A 79 9.68 -14.71 28.61
N PRO A 80 9.45 -13.41 28.86
CA PRO A 80 8.64 -12.56 27.98
C PRO A 80 9.30 -12.25 26.63
N PHE A 81 10.51 -12.75 26.37
CA PHE A 81 11.28 -12.52 25.14
C PHE A 81 11.72 -13.83 24.44
N GLY A 82 11.00 -14.92 24.67
CA GLY A 82 11.27 -16.23 24.06
C GLY A 82 10.61 -16.48 22.69
N GLY A 83 10.13 -15.45 21.99
CA GLY A 83 9.54 -15.55 20.66
C GLY A 83 10.33 -14.72 19.64
N ASP A 84 10.69 -15.35 18.53
CA ASP A 84 11.36 -14.74 17.38
C ASP A 84 10.51 -13.55 16.84
N PRO A 85 11.02 -12.31 16.83
CA PRO A 85 10.24 -11.14 16.37
C PRO A 85 9.99 -11.13 14.84
N PHE A 86 10.52 -12.12 14.11
CA PHE A 86 10.33 -12.27 12.65
C PHE A 86 9.75 -13.64 12.28
N GLY A 87 9.22 -14.39 13.24
CA GLY A 87 8.40 -15.55 12.91
C GLY A 87 7.04 -15.05 12.41
N GLU A 88 6.70 -15.38 11.16
CA GLU A 88 5.32 -15.45 10.71
C GLU A 88 4.57 -16.26 11.77
N ASP A 89 3.83 -15.61 12.68
CA ASP A 89 2.88 -16.32 13.52
C ASP A 89 1.73 -16.64 12.57
N PRO A 90 1.59 -17.89 12.10
CA PRO A 90 0.48 -18.23 11.22
C PRO A 90 -0.75 -18.11 12.11
N GLY A 91 -1.42 -16.94 12.04
CA GLY A 91 -2.41 -16.49 13.02
C GLY A 91 -3.30 -17.62 13.50
N ASP A 92 -3.61 -17.62 14.80
CA ASP A 92 -4.23 -18.74 15.51
C ASP A 92 -5.26 -19.46 14.62
N ALA A 93 -5.00 -20.72 14.27
CA ALA A 93 -5.88 -21.48 13.41
C ALA A 93 -7.30 -21.66 14.01
N ALA A 94 -7.46 -21.35 15.30
CA ALA A 94 -8.74 -21.29 15.99
C ALA A 94 -9.40 -19.91 15.98
N ASP A 95 -8.78 -18.88 15.40
CA ASP A 95 -9.36 -17.55 15.28
C ASP A 95 -10.64 -17.61 14.43
N PRO A 96 -11.81 -17.26 14.98
CA PRO A 96 -13.07 -17.27 14.24
C PRO A 96 -13.09 -16.31 13.05
N LEU A 97 -12.17 -15.33 13.00
CA LEU A 97 -12.04 -14.34 11.92
C LEU A 97 -11.01 -14.75 10.86
N ARG A 98 -10.37 -15.92 10.99
CA ARG A 98 -9.41 -16.43 10.02
C ARG A 98 -9.97 -16.51 8.60
N ASP A 99 -11.27 -16.78 8.43
CA ASP A 99 -11.92 -16.86 7.11
C ASP A 99 -12.52 -15.52 6.64
N TYR A 100 -12.26 -14.43 7.36
CA TYR A 100 -12.75 -13.09 7.02
C TYR A 100 -12.21 -12.66 5.64
N PRO A 101 -13.08 -12.25 4.70
CA PRO A 101 -12.70 -12.04 3.31
C PRO A 101 -12.04 -10.68 3.03
N GLY A 102 -11.97 -9.78 4.01
CA GLY A 102 -11.39 -8.44 3.88
C GLY A 102 -10.23 -8.17 4.86
N TYR A 103 -10.04 -6.89 5.23
CA TYR A 103 -9.08 -6.45 6.26
C TYR A 103 -9.75 -6.12 7.60
N GLU A 104 -8.99 -6.21 8.71
CA GLU A 104 -9.45 -5.99 10.11
C GLU A 104 -10.46 -4.83 10.26
N ASP A 105 -10.15 -3.70 9.60
CA ASP A 105 -10.84 -2.43 9.74
C ASP A 105 -11.47 -1.94 8.41
N GLY A 106 -11.50 -2.78 7.38
CA GLY A 106 -12.05 -2.41 6.08
C GLY A 106 -13.57 -2.48 6.06
N ASP A 107 -14.26 -1.36 5.84
CA ASP A 107 -15.71 -1.38 5.57
C ASP A 107 -15.97 -2.07 4.23
N ALA A 108 -16.76 -3.15 4.27
CA ALA A 108 -17.15 -3.87 3.06
C ALA A 108 -17.93 -2.98 2.07
N ALA A 109 -18.65 -1.97 2.56
CA ALA A 109 -19.30 -0.97 1.70
C ALA A 109 -18.26 -0.18 0.90
N ASP A 110 -17.15 0.21 1.52
CA ASP A 110 -16.07 0.96 0.87
C ASP A 110 -15.34 0.08 -0.16
N VAL A 111 -15.00 -1.16 0.19
CA VAL A 111 -14.41 -2.13 -0.74
C VAL A 111 -15.31 -2.35 -1.96
N LEU A 112 -16.63 -2.46 -1.74
CA LEU A 112 -17.58 -2.64 -2.84
C LEU A 112 -17.81 -1.34 -3.63
N ALA A 113 -17.68 -0.17 -3.02
CA ALA A 113 -17.82 1.12 -3.71
C ALA A 113 -16.63 1.44 -4.61
N ARG A 114 -15.45 0.86 -4.33
CA ARG A 114 -14.24 1.00 -5.13
C ARG A 114 -14.37 0.40 -6.54
N PRO A 115 -13.57 0.89 -7.50
CA PRO A 115 -13.42 0.22 -8.79
C PRO A 115 -12.94 -1.23 -8.60
N SER A 116 -13.24 -2.08 -9.58
CA SER A 116 -12.67 -3.42 -9.61
C SER A 116 -11.14 -3.38 -9.68
N ALA A 117 -10.49 -4.47 -9.26
CA ALA A 117 -9.04 -4.60 -9.37
C ALA A 117 -8.53 -4.29 -10.78
N GLU A 118 -9.21 -4.85 -11.79
CA GLU A 118 -8.85 -4.66 -13.20
C GLU A 118 -8.98 -3.20 -13.66
N GLU A 119 -10.01 -2.48 -13.20
CA GLU A 119 -10.19 -1.06 -13.50
C GLU A 119 -9.17 -0.18 -12.77
N ALA A 120 -8.85 -0.50 -11.51
CA ALA A 120 -7.88 0.23 -10.72
C ALA A 120 -6.47 0.09 -11.29
N VAL A 121 -6.07 -1.13 -11.67
CA VAL A 121 -4.79 -1.41 -12.33
C VAL A 121 -4.69 -0.63 -13.64
N ALA A 122 -5.69 -0.74 -14.53
CA ALA A 122 -5.68 -0.04 -15.81
C ALA A 122 -5.63 1.49 -15.66
N LEU A 123 -6.30 2.06 -14.66
CA LEU A 123 -6.25 3.49 -14.37
C LEU A 123 -4.88 3.89 -13.83
N SER A 124 -4.28 3.07 -12.97
CA SER A 124 -2.95 3.31 -12.39
C SER A 124 -1.86 3.27 -13.47
N GLU A 125 -1.84 2.23 -14.32
CA GLU A 125 -0.93 2.13 -15.46
C GLU A 125 -1.07 3.33 -16.42
N GLY A 126 -2.31 3.73 -16.72
CA GLY A 126 -2.58 4.88 -17.57
C GLY A 126 -2.08 6.19 -16.96
N ALA A 127 -2.18 6.33 -15.64
CA ALA A 127 -1.70 7.49 -14.90
C ALA A 127 -0.17 7.56 -14.85
N VAL A 128 0.49 6.45 -14.54
CA VAL A 128 1.96 6.33 -14.58
C VAL A 128 2.48 6.66 -15.98
N ALA A 129 1.92 6.06 -17.04
CA ALA A 129 2.34 6.34 -18.41
C ALA A 129 2.13 7.80 -18.83
N ALA A 130 1.08 8.46 -18.33
CA ALA A 130 0.84 9.89 -18.58
C ALA A 130 1.91 10.76 -17.91
N VAL A 131 2.35 10.41 -16.70
CA VAL A 131 3.41 11.11 -15.97
C VAL A 131 4.75 10.89 -16.67
N GLU A 132 5.09 9.64 -17.02
CA GLU A 132 6.33 9.32 -17.71
C GLU A 132 6.50 10.09 -19.02
N ALA A 133 5.40 10.27 -19.77
CA ALA A 133 5.39 11.00 -21.03
C ALA A 133 5.54 12.53 -20.88
N ALA A 134 5.23 13.11 -19.72
CA ALA A 134 4.97 14.55 -19.57
C ALA A 134 5.88 15.27 -18.57
N VAL A 135 6.45 14.58 -17.59
CA VAL A 135 6.97 15.21 -16.38
C VAL A 135 8.47 15.50 -16.45
N ILE A 136 9.31 14.47 -16.56
CA ILE A 136 10.78 14.60 -16.62
C ILE A 136 11.41 13.48 -17.44
N GLY A 137 12.58 13.77 -18.02
CA GLY A 137 13.59 12.79 -18.41
C GLY A 137 13.13 11.60 -19.25
N GLU A 138 13.98 10.57 -19.25
CA GLU A 138 13.62 9.22 -19.65
C GLU A 138 13.49 8.39 -18.36
N TRP A 139 12.47 7.53 -18.30
CA TRP A 139 12.18 6.68 -17.15
C TRP A 139 12.73 5.27 -17.38
N GLU A 140 13.40 4.74 -16.36
CA GLU A 140 13.88 3.37 -16.32
C GLU A 140 13.14 2.60 -15.21
N SER A 141 12.54 1.47 -15.56
CA SER A 141 11.90 0.58 -14.60
C SER A 141 12.96 -0.11 -13.72
N ALA A 142 12.75 -0.02 -12.40
CA ALA A 142 13.66 -0.52 -11.38
C ALA A 142 13.32 -1.94 -10.91
N ASP A 143 12.03 -2.26 -10.85
CA ASP A 143 11.47 -3.51 -10.34
C ASP A 143 10.35 -4.04 -11.25
N ASP A 144 9.84 -5.23 -10.88
CA ASP A 144 8.67 -5.84 -11.51
C ASP A 144 7.41 -5.36 -10.78
N GLU A 145 6.30 -5.26 -11.52
CA GLU A 145 4.97 -5.00 -10.96
C GLU A 145 4.61 -6.00 -9.85
N TYR A 146 4.01 -5.48 -8.77
CA TYR A 146 3.46 -6.27 -7.68
C TYR A 146 1.94 -6.29 -7.77
N TYR A 147 1.39 -7.50 -7.88
CA TYR A 147 -0.04 -7.76 -7.83
C TYR A 147 -0.26 -9.09 -7.11
N GLU A 148 -0.50 -9.02 -5.82
CA GLU A 148 -0.66 -10.20 -4.98
C GLU A 148 -1.89 -10.10 -4.10
N ARG A 149 -2.43 -11.27 -3.78
CA ARG A 149 -3.54 -11.41 -2.87
C ARG A 149 -3.04 -11.14 -1.46
N ALA A 150 -3.71 -10.25 -0.77
CA ALA A 150 -3.35 -9.91 0.59
C ALA A 150 -3.76 -11.00 1.58
N GLU A 151 -3.11 -10.99 2.72
CA GLU A 151 -3.52 -11.78 3.88
C GLU A 151 -4.54 -10.96 4.69
N ASN A 152 -5.50 -11.64 5.31
CA ASN A 152 -6.22 -11.02 6.40
C ASN A 152 -5.31 -11.03 7.63
N VAL A 153 -5.43 -10.00 8.46
CA VAL A 153 -4.63 -9.85 9.69
C VAL A 153 -4.83 -11.00 10.69
N TYR A 154 -5.86 -11.83 10.48
CA TYR A 154 -6.23 -12.98 11.29
C TYR A 154 -5.55 -14.28 10.82
N GLY A 155 -4.55 -14.18 9.93
CA GLY A 155 -3.70 -15.27 9.49
C GLY A 155 -4.30 -16.19 8.41
N GLY A 156 -5.40 -15.78 7.78
CA GLY A 156 -6.04 -16.46 6.64
C GLY A 156 -6.05 -15.63 5.37
N PRO A 157 -6.51 -16.20 4.24
CA PRO A 157 -6.48 -15.52 2.95
C PRO A 157 -7.58 -14.46 2.84
N SER A 158 -7.23 -13.25 2.44
CA SER A 158 -8.18 -12.23 1.99
C SER A 158 -8.67 -12.55 0.56
N LEU A 159 -9.79 -11.97 0.15
CA LEU A 159 -10.17 -11.89 -1.28
C LEU A 159 -9.67 -10.60 -1.94
N LEU A 160 -9.00 -9.75 -1.16
CA LEU A 160 -8.50 -8.47 -1.64
C LEU A 160 -7.07 -8.60 -2.16
N TYR A 161 -6.75 -7.76 -3.13
CA TYR A 161 -5.45 -7.67 -3.77
C TYR A 161 -4.86 -6.29 -3.51
N ASP A 162 -3.53 -6.26 -3.40
CA ASP A 162 -2.78 -5.03 -3.40
C ASP A 162 -1.97 -4.95 -4.70
N TYR A 163 -1.95 -3.76 -5.28
CA TYR A 163 -1.30 -3.45 -6.54
C TYR A 163 -0.29 -2.33 -6.34
N LEU A 164 0.91 -2.53 -6.87
CA LEU A 164 1.94 -1.53 -7.04
C LEU A 164 2.54 -1.71 -8.44
N SER A 165 2.50 -0.66 -9.25
CA SER A 165 3.14 -0.66 -10.56
C SER A 165 4.64 -0.86 -10.41
N ALA A 166 5.32 -1.27 -11.49
CA ALA A 166 6.77 -1.14 -11.53
C ALA A 166 7.18 0.30 -11.20
N THR A 167 8.13 0.46 -10.29
CA THR A 167 8.72 1.74 -9.91
C THR A 167 9.59 2.23 -11.05
N GLY A 168 9.32 3.43 -11.54
CA GLY A 168 10.15 4.12 -12.52
C GLY A 168 11.12 5.07 -11.84
N TYR A 169 12.37 5.13 -12.32
CA TYR A 169 13.34 6.15 -11.94
C TYR A 169 13.73 7.04 -13.11
N ALA A 170 13.90 8.33 -12.85
CA ALA A 170 14.39 9.28 -13.85
C ALA A 170 15.39 10.26 -13.23
N ALA A 171 16.54 10.43 -13.87
CA ALA A 171 17.53 11.44 -13.45
C ALA A 171 17.10 12.84 -13.91
N ALA A 172 17.21 13.82 -13.01
CA ALA A 172 16.87 15.22 -13.29
C ALA A 172 17.60 16.15 -12.32
N ASP A 173 17.89 17.38 -12.74
CA ASP A 173 18.37 18.44 -11.84
C ASP A 173 17.18 18.99 -11.04
N LEU A 174 17.15 18.70 -9.74
CA LEU A 174 16.08 19.06 -8.80
C LEU A 174 16.63 19.80 -7.58
N SER A 175 17.75 20.48 -7.77
CA SER A 175 18.51 21.15 -6.71
C SER A 175 17.82 22.37 -6.09
N THR A 176 16.68 22.81 -6.64
CA THR A 176 15.91 23.94 -6.11
C THR A 176 14.42 23.63 -5.94
N ASP A 177 13.79 24.30 -4.96
CA ASP A 177 12.34 24.28 -4.78
C ASP A 177 11.58 24.67 -6.06
N ALA A 178 12.14 25.56 -6.88
CA ALA A 178 11.52 25.97 -8.13
C ALA A 178 11.52 24.86 -9.19
N ASP A 179 12.59 24.07 -9.25
CA ASP A 179 12.69 22.93 -10.17
C ASP A 179 11.73 21.83 -9.73
N LYS A 180 11.69 21.51 -8.42
CA LYS A 180 10.72 20.57 -7.86
C LYS A 180 9.28 21.01 -8.11
N GLN A 181 8.95 22.27 -7.82
CA GLN A 181 7.60 22.79 -8.07
C GLN A 181 7.21 22.72 -9.55
N ALA A 182 8.12 23.02 -10.47
CA ALA A 182 7.83 22.90 -11.91
C ALA A 182 7.52 21.46 -12.32
N VAL A 183 8.11 20.47 -11.64
CA VAL A 183 7.80 19.05 -11.82
C VAL A 183 6.44 18.70 -11.22
N VAL A 184 6.12 19.16 -10.02
CA VAL A 184 4.79 18.99 -9.39
C VAL A 184 3.67 19.57 -10.26
N ASP A 185 3.89 20.74 -10.86
CA ASP A 185 2.90 21.38 -11.72
C ASP A 185 2.61 20.53 -12.98
N ARG A 186 3.65 19.93 -13.58
CA ARG A 186 3.51 19.02 -14.73
C ARG A 186 2.83 17.72 -14.34
N PHE A 187 3.20 17.15 -13.20
CA PHE A 187 2.58 15.94 -12.63
C PHE A 187 1.08 16.15 -12.43
N THR A 188 0.70 17.25 -11.76
CA THR A 188 -0.70 17.63 -11.54
C THR A 188 -1.45 17.81 -12.85
N ALA A 189 -0.86 18.49 -13.83
CA ALA A 189 -1.48 18.73 -15.12
C ALA A 189 -1.65 17.45 -15.96
N ALA A 190 -0.75 16.48 -15.83
CA ALA A 190 -0.82 15.19 -16.52
C ALA A 190 -1.94 14.31 -15.96
N LEU A 191 -2.15 14.35 -14.64
CA LEU A 191 -3.11 13.48 -13.95
C LEU A 191 -4.53 14.06 -13.85
N ALA A 192 -4.69 15.39 -13.86
CA ALA A 192 -6.01 16.04 -13.77
C ALA A 192 -7.03 15.54 -14.83
N PRO A 193 -6.67 15.34 -16.12
CA PRO A 193 -7.60 14.78 -17.12
C PRO A 193 -8.07 13.35 -16.83
N LEU A 194 -7.33 12.61 -16.01
CA LEU A 194 -7.65 11.24 -15.61
C LEU A 194 -8.51 11.17 -14.34
N GLY A 195 -8.80 12.33 -13.72
CA GLY A 195 -9.68 12.43 -12.56
C GLY A 195 -8.96 12.41 -11.21
N PHE A 196 -7.64 12.53 -11.19
CA PHE A 196 -6.86 12.80 -9.97
C PHE A 196 -6.89 14.31 -9.72
N ASP A 197 -7.73 14.73 -8.77
CA ASP A 197 -8.03 16.13 -8.48
C ASP A 197 -7.50 16.58 -7.11
N THR A 198 -6.93 15.66 -6.32
CA THR A 198 -6.23 15.94 -5.08
C THR A 198 -4.74 15.68 -5.27
N VAL A 199 -3.90 16.62 -4.82
CA VAL A 199 -2.45 16.48 -4.78
C VAL A 199 -1.95 16.92 -3.40
N GLU A 200 -1.25 16.03 -2.72
CA GLU A 200 -0.61 16.28 -1.43
C GLU A 200 0.91 16.26 -1.61
N ILE A 201 1.62 17.09 -0.84
CA ILE A 201 3.08 17.19 -0.86
C ILE A 201 3.57 17.03 0.57
N ALA A 202 4.42 16.03 0.80
CA ALA A 202 5.15 15.84 2.03
C ALA A 202 6.62 16.25 1.81
N ASP A 203 7.05 17.34 2.46
CA ASP A 203 8.40 17.90 2.34
C ASP A 203 9.11 18.07 3.71
N SER A 204 8.51 17.52 4.77
CA SER A 204 9.04 17.50 6.13
C SER A 204 8.99 16.11 6.74
N PRO A 205 9.83 15.78 7.75
CA PRO A 205 9.83 14.47 8.38
C PRO A 205 8.48 14.07 8.98
N SER A 206 7.73 15.05 9.50
CA SER A 206 6.40 14.79 10.07
C SER A 206 5.35 14.45 9.03
N GLU A 207 5.50 14.93 7.80
CA GLU A 207 4.60 14.64 6.69
C GLU A 207 5.02 13.35 5.99
N TRP A 208 6.32 13.09 5.88
CA TRP A 208 6.85 11.81 5.41
C TRP A 208 6.33 10.65 6.24
N SER A 209 6.39 10.73 7.57
CA SER A 209 5.82 9.68 8.44
C SER A 209 4.32 9.49 8.23
N ARG A 210 3.56 10.56 7.92
CA ARG A 210 2.14 10.43 7.54
C ARG A 210 1.95 9.78 6.17
N ALA A 211 2.90 9.93 5.27
CA ALA A 211 3.01 9.21 4.00
C ALA A 211 3.68 7.83 4.16
N GLY A 212 3.98 7.42 5.41
CA GLY A 212 4.61 6.16 5.83
C GLY A 212 6.13 6.12 5.71
N TYR A 213 6.80 7.17 5.25
CA TYR A 213 8.26 7.26 5.24
C TYR A 213 8.78 7.59 6.64
N GLU A 214 9.27 6.57 7.35
CA GLU A 214 9.78 6.70 8.71
C GLU A 214 11.26 7.05 8.72
N LEU A 215 11.58 8.22 9.27
CA LEU A 215 12.95 8.71 9.37
C LEU A 215 13.57 8.30 10.72
N ASP A 216 14.63 7.51 10.66
CA ASP A 216 15.46 7.22 11.82
C ASP A 216 16.37 8.41 12.18
N GLY A 217 15.90 9.22 13.12
CA GLY A 217 16.68 10.30 13.74
C GLY A 217 16.04 11.67 13.61
N ALA A 218 16.87 12.72 13.71
CA ALA A 218 16.41 14.10 13.61
C ALA A 218 16.99 14.75 12.35
N LEU A 219 16.11 15.21 11.47
CA LEU A 219 16.43 16.03 10.31
C LEU A 219 15.61 17.33 10.41
N GLY A 220 16.22 18.47 10.12
CA GLY A 220 15.49 19.75 10.14
C GLY A 220 14.66 19.93 8.88
N ASP A 221 13.48 20.56 8.99
CA ASP A 221 12.55 20.76 7.86
C ASP A 221 13.20 21.41 6.62
N ALA A 222 14.18 22.30 6.82
CA ALA A 222 14.89 22.94 5.69
C ALA A 222 15.78 21.97 4.91
N GLU A 223 16.45 21.05 5.61
CA GLU A 223 17.27 19.99 4.99
C GLU A 223 16.36 18.91 4.37
N ALA A 224 15.27 18.57 5.07
CA ALA A 224 14.26 17.65 4.59
C ALA A 224 13.66 18.11 3.24
N ARG A 225 13.14 19.34 3.21
CA ARG A 225 12.59 19.96 2.01
C ARG A 225 13.61 20.08 0.88
N ALA A 226 14.87 20.34 1.20
CA ALA A 226 15.93 20.38 0.21
C ALA A 226 16.23 18.99 -0.37
N SER A 227 16.01 17.91 0.40
CA SER A 227 16.41 16.56 0.02
C SER A 227 15.31 15.74 -0.66
N LEU A 228 14.05 15.82 -0.20
CA LEU A 228 12.97 14.95 -0.70
C LEU A 228 11.61 15.63 -0.64
N TRP A 229 10.85 15.56 -1.74
CA TRP A 229 9.42 15.82 -1.74
C TRP A 229 8.70 14.54 -2.17
N VAL A 230 7.73 14.08 -1.39
CA VAL A 230 6.83 12.99 -1.78
C VAL A 230 5.51 13.61 -2.20
N VAL A 231 5.12 13.39 -3.45
CA VAL A 231 3.95 14.03 -4.07
C VAL A 231 2.94 12.96 -4.43
N THR A 232 1.80 12.97 -3.76
CA THR A 232 0.77 11.94 -3.93
C THR A 232 -0.46 12.54 -4.59
N ALA A 233 -0.89 11.95 -5.70
CA ALA A 233 -2.12 12.30 -6.40
C ALA A 233 -3.20 11.24 -6.18
N SER A 234 -4.41 11.68 -5.85
CA SER A 234 -5.59 10.84 -5.63
C SER A 234 -6.86 11.49 -6.18
N SER A 235 -7.97 10.75 -6.19
CA SER A 235 -9.28 11.25 -6.65
C SER A 235 -10.23 11.46 -5.47
N THR A 236 -10.92 12.59 -5.42
CA THR A 236 -12.02 12.80 -4.46
C THR A 236 -13.27 11.97 -4.76
N GLN A 237 -13.34 11.38 -5.96
CA GLN A 237 -14.49 10.58 -6.42
C GLN A 237 -14.26 9.08 -6.31
N ARG A 238 -12.99 8.66 -6.14
CA ARG A 238 -12.59 7.25 -6.06
C ARG A 238 -11.42 7.12 -5.11
N ASP A 239 -11.55 6.27 -4.10
CA ASP A 239 -10.50 6.08 -3.09
C ASP A 239 -9.25 5.35 -3.63
N ALA A 240 -9.33 4.73 -4.81
CA ALA A 240 -8.21 4.08 -5.49
C ALA A 240 -8.34 4.22 -7.02
N PRO A 241 -7.22 4.23 -7.78
CA PRO A 241 -5.82 4.18 -7.34
C PRO A 241 -5.27 5.56 -6.92
N ALA A 242 -4.07 5.57 -6.35
CA ALA A 242 -3.23 6.76 -6.14
C ALA A 242 -1.93 6.64 -6.94
N VAL A 243 -1.28 7.78 -7.19
CA VAL A 243 0.04 7.85 -7.86
C VAL A 243 0.98 8.68 -7.01
N GLU A 244 2.17 8.16 -6.74
CA GLU A 244 3.21 8.82 -5.96
C GLU A 244 4.41 9.16 -6.83
N LEU A 245 4.90 10.37 -6.68
CA LEU A 245 6.11 10.90 -7.29
C LEU A 245 7.03 11.40 -6.18
N GLY A 246 8.17 10.76 -6.01
CA GLY A 246 9.25 11.26 -5.14
C GLY A 246 10.24 12.11 -5.92
N LEU A 247 10.55 13.30 -5.44
CA LEU A 247 11.54 14.22 -6.02
C LEU A 247 12.74 14.35 -5.09
N VAL A 248 13.89 13.89 -5.55
CA VAL A 248 15.06 13.61 -4.73
C VAL A 248 16.24 14.48 -5.14
N ASP A 249 16.92 15.04 -4.14
CA ASP A 249 18.23 15.66 -4.23
C ASP A 249 19.08 15.20 -3.02
N LEU A 250 19.78 14.07 -3.17
CA LEU A 250 20.66 13.51 -2.13
C LEU A 250 21.94 14.33 -1.94
N ASP A 251 22.31 15.22 -2.87
CA ASP A 251 23.43 16.14 -2.63
C ASP A 251 23.09 17.17 -1.53
N ALA A 252 21.79 17.38 -1.26
CA ALA A 252 21.27 18.16 -0.15
C ALA A 252 21.11 17.37 1.16
N ASP A 253 21.41 16.06 1.17
CA ASP A 253 21.40 15.18 2.35
C ASP A 253 22.82 14.83 2.83
N PRO A 254 23.56 15.77 3.46
CA PRO A 254 24.92 15.53 3.94
C PRO A 254 25.01 14.43 5.01
N SER A 255 23.89 14.09 5.64
CA SER A 255 23.81 13.07 6.68
C SER A 255 23.59 11.65 6.14
N GLY A 256 23.12 11.53 4.89
CA GLY A 256 22.67 10.28 4.30
C GLY A 256 21.44 9.68 5.01
N ALA A 257 20.62 10.51 5.67
CA ALA A 257 19.46 10.03 6.40
C ALA A 257 18.27 9.76 5.48
N VAL A 258 18.08 10.59 4.46
CA VAL A 258 17.05 10.40 3.44
C VAL A 258 17.42 9.23 2.54
N GLU A 259 18.69 9.12 2.13
CA GLU A 259 19.15 7.97 1.33
C GLU A 259 18.89 6.64 2.04
N ARG A 260 19.21 6.54 3.34
CA ARG A 260 18.93 5.32 4.13
C ARG A 260 17.45 5.05 4.30
N MET A 261 16.65 6.08 4.59
CA MET A 261 15.20 5.95 4.71
C MET A 261 14.57 5.39 3.43
N LEU A 262 15.04 5.84 2.26
CA LEU A 262 14.59 5.33 0.96
C LEU A 262 15.05 3.88 0.74
N ASP A 263 16.29 3.53 1.09
CA ASP A 263 16.83 2.17 0.98
C ASP A 263 16.08 1.17 1.89
N ASP A 264 15.68 1.60 3.09
CA ASP A 264 14.89 0.79 4.04
C ASP A 264 13.49 0.41 3.47
N VAL A 265 12.95 1.26 2.58
CA VAL A 265 11.75 0.97 1.79
C VAL A 265 12.04 0.49 0.37
N GLY A 266 13.30 0.16 0.07
CA GLY A 266 13.72 -0.48 -1.17
C GLY A 266 13.80 0.45 -2.38
N LEU A 267 13.74 1.76 -2.15
CA LEU A 267 13.87 2.77 -3.17
C LEU A 267 15.33 3.20 -3.30
N VAL A 268 15.88 3.09 -4.51
CA VAL A 268 17.26 3.49 -4.81
C VAL A 268 17.29 4.46 -5.99
N PRO A 269 16.69 5.67 -5.84
CA PRO A 269 16.63 6.65 -6.91
C PRO A 269 18.02 7.21 -7.25
N PRO A 270 18.18 7.85 -8.42
CA PRO A 270 19.37 8.63 -8.73
C PRO A 270 19.65 9.71 -7.67
N ALA A 271 20.93 10.09 -7.50
CA ALA A 271 21.33 11.12 -6.53
C ALA A 271 20.56 12.44 -6.69
N GLN A 272 20.23 12.82 -7.93
CA GLN A 272 19.24 13.85 -8.22
C GLN A 272 18.29 13.33 -9.28
N GLY A 273 16.99 13.32 -8.98
CA GLY A 273 16.00 12.72 -9.87
C GLY A 273 14.69 12.42 -9.18
N ALA A 274 13.92 11.52 -9.76
CA ALA A 274 12.64 11.12 -9.22
C ALA A 274 12.43 9.61 -9.23
N PHE A 275 11.48 9.20 -8.40
CA PHE A 275 10.83 7.90 -8.48
C PHE A 275 9.32 8.05 -8.65
N LEU A 276 8.69 7.12 -9.36
CA LEU A 276 7.27 7.13 -9.68
C LEU A 276 6.69 5.74 -9.50
N ALA A 277 5.55 5.65 -8.81
CA ALA A 277 4.78 4.43 -8.73
C ALA A 277 3.28 4.74 -8.63
N GLY A 278 2.46 3.90 -9.24
CA GLY A 278 1.02 3.90 -9.04
C GLY A 278 0.62 2.74 -8.13
N TYR A 279 -0.24 2.96 -7.16
CA TYR A 279 -0.61 1.95 -6.18
C TYR A 279 -2.10 1.97 -5.87
N ALA A 280 -2.61 0.81 -5.49
CA ALA A 280 -3.99 0.62 -5.10
C ALA A 280 -4.12 -0.59 -4.19
N ASN A 281 -4.67 -0.38 -3.00
CA ASN A 281 -4.79 -1.42 -1.99
C ASN A 281 -6.24 -1.84 -1.81
N SER A 282 -6.44 -3.01 -1.21
CA SER A 282 -7.76 -3.54 -0.90
C SER A 282 -8.67 -3.68 -2.13
N LEU A 283 -8.10 -4.10 -3.25
CA LEU A 283 -8.81 -4.25 -4.53
C LEU A 283 -9.58 -5.57 -4.57
N LEU A 284 -10.83 -5.50 -4.99
CA LEU A 284 -11.64 -6.69 -5.22
C LEU A 284 -11.74 -6.96 -6.72
N GLU A 285 -11.35 -8.16 -7.15
CA GLU A 285 -11.53 -8.59 -8.54
C GLU A 285 -13.03 -8.59 -8.89
N ALA A 286 -13.37 -8.19 -10.12
CA ALA A 286 -14.77 -8.12 -10.53
C ALA A 286 -15.48 -9.48 -10.41
N GLY A 287 -14.74 -10.58 -10.59
CA GLY A 287 -15.25 -11.95 -10.47
C GLY A 287 -15.52 -12.41 -9.03
N ASP A 288 -14.85 -11.81 -8.05
CA ASP A 288 -14.90 -12.23 -6.64
C ASP A 288 -15.96 -11.45 -5.83
N ARG A 289 -16.68 -10.53 -6.47
CA ARG A 289 -17.63 -9.62 -5.81
C ARG A 289 -18.80 -10.32 -5.11
N ASP A 290 -19.39 -11.31 -5.76
CA ASP A 290 -20.50 -12.09 -5.20
C ASP A 290 -20.01 -12.96 -4.03
N GLU A 291 -18.81 -13.53 -4.14
CA GLU A 291 -18.19 -14.34 -3.10
C GLU A 291 -17.84 -13.50 -1.88
N PHE A 292 -17.22 -12.34 -2.09
CA PHE A 292 -16.91 -11.38 -1.03
C PHE A 292 -18.18 -10.97 -0.27
N THR A 293 -19.24 -10.62 -0.98
CA THR A 293 -20.53 -10.25 -0.37
C THR A 293 -21.10 -11.39 0.46
N ALA A 294 -21.13 -12.61 -0.09
CA ALA A 294 -21.66 -13.78 0.61
C ALA A 294 -20.87 -14.13 1.88
N ARG A 295 -19.53 -14.08 1.81
CA ARG A 295 -18.68 -14.31 2.98
C ARG A 295 -18.85 -13.21 4.03
N MET A 296 -18.93 -11.93 3.63
CA MET A 296 -19.15 -10.82 4.55
C MET A 296 -20.45 -10.93 5.35
N GLU A 297 -21.52 -11.51 4.80
CA GLU A 297 -22.77 -11.75 5.53
C GLU A 297 -22.58 -12.64 6.78
N GLU A 298 -21.62 -13.58 6.74
CA GLU A 298 -21.31 -14.47 7.87
C GLU A 298 -20.63 -13.72 9.03
N PHE A 299 -20.01 -12.57 8.74
CA PHE A 299 -19.25 -11.76 9.70
C PHE A 299 -19.98 -10.48 10.13
N GLY A 300 -21.31 -10.42 9.97
CA GLY A 300 -22.11 -9.26 10.36
C GLY A 300 -22.50 -8.33 9.22
N GLY A 301 -22.08 -8.65 7.98
CA GLY A 301 -22.58 -8.05 6.74
C GLY A 301 -22.05 -6.66 6.40
N ILE A 302 -22.55 -6.13 5.29
CA ILE A 302 -22.33 -4.75 4.85
C ILE A 302 -23.26 -3.86 5.67
N ALA A 303 -22.74 -2.91 6.44
CA ALA A 303 -23.59 -1.94 7.11
C ALA A 303 -24.26 -1.06 6.05
N THR A 304 -25.53 -1.35 5.73
CA THR A 304 -26.30 -0.51 4.82
C THR A 304 -26.67 0.79 5.54
N ALA A 305 -26.01 1.89 5.19
CA ALA A 305 -26.43 3.24 5.59
C ALA A 305 -27.67 3.70 4.81
#